data_AF-A0A1G7M5R7-F1
#
_entry.id   AF-A0A1G7M5R7-F1
#
_cell.length_a   1.000
_cell.length_b   1.000
_cell.length_c   1.000
_cell.angle_alpha   90.00
_cell.angle_beta   90.00
_cell.angle_gamma   90.00
#
_symmetry.space_group_name_H-M   'P 1'
#
loop_
_entity.id
_entity.type
_entity.pdbx_description
1 polymer ?
#
loop_
_entity_poly.entity_id
_entity_poly.type
_entity_poly.pdbx_seq_one_letter_code
_entity_poly.pdbx_strand_id
1 'polypeptide(L)'
;MSAVELLYSHHHGWLYGLLQRRLGNHGDAADLAHDAFIRLLLKPRSFDSAEGARAYLSTVARGLCVDLWRRRQVEQAWFDALAA
;
A
#
# COMPACT_ATOMS: atom_id res chain seq x y z
N MET A 1 -19.36 -12.41 -8.89
CA MET A 1 -18.21 -11.85 -8.15
C MET A 1 -16.96 -12.05 -8.98
N SER A 2 -16.24 -10.98 -9.29
CA SER A 2 -14.98 -11.05 -10.05
C SER A 2 -13.84 -11.64 -9.20
N ALA A 3 -12.80 -12.17 -9.85
CA ALA A 3 -11.62 -12.68 -9.16
C ALA A 3 -10.96 -11.59 -8.26
N VAL A 4 -11.05 -10.32 -8.67
CA VAL A 4 -10.48 -9.20 -7.91
C VAL A 4 -11.30 -8.87 -6.67
N GLU A 5 -12.63 -8.97 -6.71
CA GLU A 5 -13.47 -8.80 -5.52
C GLU A 5 -13.16 -9.86 -4.44
N LEU A 6 -12.88 -11.10 -4.88
CA LEU A 6 -12.43 -12.18 -3.99
C LEU A 6 -11.05 -11.89 -3.38
N LEU A 7 -10.09 -11.43 -4.19
CA LEU A 7 -8.77 -11.00 -3.72
C LEU A 7 -8.87 -9.84 -2.72
N TYR A 8 -9.70 -8.85 -3.03
CA TYR A 8 -9.90 -7.68 -2.18
C TYR A 8 -10.48 -8.08 -0.83
N SER A 9 -11.61 -8.80 -0.83
CA SER A 9 -12.26 -9.26 0.41
C SER A 9 -11.36 -10.13 1.29
N HIS A 10 -10.55 -11.03 0.71
CA HIS A 10 -9.67 -11.92 1.47
C HIS A 10 -8.38 -11.27 1.98
N HIS A 11 -7.85 -10.27 1.28
CA HIS A 11 -6.50 -9.74 1.56
C HIS A 11 -6.48 -8.30 2.06
N HIS A 12 -7.55 -7.53 1.88
CA HIS A 12 -7.58 -6.12 2.29
C HIS A 12 -7.34 -5.93 3.79
N GLY A 13 -8.08 -6.64 4.64
CA GLY A 13 -7.93 -6.51 6.09
C GLY A 13 -6.53 -6.87 6.60
N TRP A 14 -5.94 -7.92 6.03
CA TRP A 14 -4.57 -8.32 6.35
C TRP A 14 -3.54 -7.27 5.90
N LEU A 15 -3.68 -6.74 4.67
CA LEU A 15 -2.76 -5.74 4.14
C LEU A 15 -2.87 -4.42 4.91
N TYR A 16 -4.09 -4.00 5.22
CA TYR A 16 -4.36 -2.84 6.07
C TYR A 16 -3.71 -3.01 7.45
N GLY A 17 -3.89 -4.15 8.13
CA GLY A 17 -3.26 -4.40 9.42
C GLY A 17 -1.72 -4.50 9.37
N LEU A 18 -1.15 -4.92 8.24
CA LEU A 18 0.29 -4.84 7.99
C LEU A 18 0.76 -3.38 7.86
N LEU A 19 0.05 -2.56 7.09
CA LEU A 19 0.39 -1.16 6.86
C LEU A 19 0.17 -0.30 8.10
N GLN A 20 -0.89 -0.53 8.86
CA GLN A 20 -1.18 0.16 10.11
C GLN A 20 -0.04 -0.06 11.12
N ARG A 21 0.45 -1.30 11.27
CA ARG A 21 1.62 -1.60 12.11
C ARG A 21 2.92 -0.94 11.63
N ARG A 22 3.05 -0.69 10.32
CA ARG A 22 4.26 -0.07 9.75
C ARG A 22 4.24 1.46 9.79
N LEU A 23 3.07 2.07 9.58
CA LEU A 23 2.93 3.52 9.40
C LEU A 23 2.45 4.23 10.66
N GLY A 24 1.75 3.53 11.57
CA GLY A 24 1.17 4.14 12.77
C GLY A 24 0.02 5.12 12.50
N ASN A 25 -0.32 5.36 11.23
CA ASN A 25 -1.39 6.27 10.80
C ASN A 25 -2.46 5.48 10.03
N HIS A 26 -3.72 5.62 10.49
CA HIS A 26 -4.85 4.89 9.91
C HIS A 26 -5.22 5.34 8.50
N GLY A 27 -5.10 6.63 8.20
CA GLY A 27 -5.38 7.22 6.88
C GLY A 27 -4.37 6.75 5.85
N ASP A 28 -3.08 6.91 6.13
CA ASP A 28 -2.03 6.44 5.21
C ASP A 28 -2.12 4.93 4.97
N ALA A 29 -2.45 4.15 6.02
CA ALA A 29 -2.59 2.70 5.88
C ALA A 29 -3.77 2.33 4.97
N ALA A 30 -4.90 3.04 5.07
CA ALA A 30 -6.06 2.81 4.21
C ALA A 30 -5.76 3.21 2.77
N ASP A 31 -5.15 4.38 2.56
CA ASP A 31 -4.79 4.89 1.24
C ASP A 31 -3.79 3.96 0.53
N LEU A 32 -2.71 3.57 1.20
CA LEU A 32 -1.72 2.68 0.60
C LEU A 32 -2.25 1.25 0.36
N ALA A 33 -3.16 0.76 1.21
CA ALA A 33 -3.83 -0.50 0.96
C ALA A 33 -4.68 -0.40 -0.31
N HIS A 34 -5.47 0.67 -0.44
CA HIS A 34 -6.30 0.91 -1.61
C HIS A 34 -5.47 1.04 -2.89
N ASP A 35 -4.40 1.84 -2.88
CA ASP A 35 -3.48 2.02 -4.00
C ASP A 35 -2.87 0.70 -4.48
N ALA A 36 -2.53 -0.21 -3.56
CA ALA A 36 -2.01 -1.52 -3.92
C ALA A 36 -3.04 -2.35 -4.71
N PHE A 37 -4.32 -2.31 -4.33
CA PHE A 37 -5.39 -2.98 -5.05
C PHE A 37 -5.75 -2.29 -6.37
N ILE A 38 -5.73 -0.95 -6.43
CA ILE A 38 -5.90 -0.20 -7.69
C ILE A 38 -4.81 -0.60 -8.68
N ARG A 39 -3.55 -0.71 -8.25
CA ARG A 39 -2.46 -1.19 -9.12
C ARG A 39 -2.71 -2.60 -9.65
N LEU A 40 -3.28 -3.49 -8.84
CA LEU A 40 -3.68 -4.83 -9.27
C LEU A 40 -4.85 -4.80 -10.26
N LEU A 41 -5.82 -3.90 -10.08
CA LEU A 41 -6.94 -3.71 -11.00
C LEU A 41 -6.49 -3.17 -12.37
N LEU A 42 -5.58 -2.19 -12.37
CA LEU A 42 -5.03 -1.59 -13.59
C LEU A 42 -4.11 -2.55 -14.35
N LYS A 43 -3.46 -3.48 -13.64
CA LYS A 43 -2.60 -4.52 -14.22
C LYS A 43 -2.95 -5.88 -13.61
N PRO A 44 -4.06 -6.50 -14.06
CA PRO A 44 -4.53 -7.77 -13.54
C PRO A 44 -3.45 -8.85 -13.63
N ARG A 45 -3.39 -9.69 -12.61
CA ARG A 45 -2.47 -10.84 -12.53
C ARG A 45 -3.22 -12.06 -12.00
N SER A 46 -2.86 -13.22 -12.54
CA SER A 46 -3.19 -14.50 -11.92
C SER A 46 -2.19 -14.81 -10.82
N PHE A 47 -2.67 -15.42 -9.74
CA PHE A 47 -1.82 -15.91 -8.66
C PHE A 47 -2.09 -17.39 -8.48
N ASP A 48 -1.02 -18.17 -8.35
CA ASP A 48 -1.12 -19.62 -8.17
C ASP A 48 -1.58 -20.00 -6.75
N SER A 49 -1.51 -19.05 -5.80
CA SER A 49 -1.96 -19.22 -4.41
C SER A 49 -2.29 -17.90 -3.72
N ALA A 50 -2.97 -18.00 -2.57
CA ALA A 50 -3.21 -16.88 -1.66
C ALA A 50 -1.90 -16.26 -1.13
N GLU A 51 -0.88 -17.09 -0.89
CA GLU A 51 0.47 -16.66 -0.50
C GLU A 51 1.14 -15.87 -1.62
N GLY A 52 0.98 -16.28 -2.88
CA GLY A 52 1.48 -15.55 -4.05
C GLY A 52 0.86 -14.15 -4.15
N ALA A 53 -0.44 -14.04 -3.93
CA ALA A 53 -1.14 -12.75 -3.86
C ALA A 53 -0.60 -11.87 -2.71
N ARG A 54 -0.43 -12.43 -1.51
CA ARG A 54 0.13 -11.70 -0.36
C ARG A 54 1.58 -11.26 -0.60
N ALA A 55 2.41 -12.08 -1.23
CA ALA A 55 3.79 -11.73 -1.56
C ALA A 55 3.86 -10.55 -2.53
N TYR A 56 3.02 -10.58 -3.57
CA TYR A 56 2.89 -9.47 -4.51
C TYR A 56 2.41 -8.19 -3.83
N LEU A 57 1.30 -8.25 -3.07
CA LEU A 57 0.74 -7.10 -2.37
C LEU A 57 1.74 -6.51 -1.35
N SER A 58 2.48 -7.35 -0.63
CA SER A 58 3.54 -6.90 0.28
C SER A 58 4.64 -6.13 -0.43
N THR A 59 5.03 -6.59 -1.62
CA THR A 59 6.06 -5.95 -2.43
C THR A 59 5.60 -4.58 -2.93
N VAL A 60 4.38 -4.50 -3.46
CA VAL A 60 3.77 -3.25 -3.90
C VAL A 60 3.63 -2.26 -2.73
N ALA A 61 3.09 -2.72 -1.60
CA ALA A 61 2.92 -1.93 -0.39
C ALA A 61 4.24 -1.42 0.19
N ARG A 62 5.32 -2.22 0.12
CA ARG A 62 6.65 -1.76 0.52
C ARG A 62 7.14 -0.61 -0.36
N GLY A 63 6.98 -0.72 -1.69
CA GLY A 63 7.34 0.36 -2.61
C GLY A 63 6.56 1.65 -2.32
N LEU A 64 5.24 1.52 -2.13
CA LEU A 64 4.35 2.63 -1.75
C LEU A 64 4.78 3.30 -0.43
N CYS A 65 5.16 2.52 0.58
CA CYS A 65 5.71 3.07 1.82
C CYS A 65 6.98 3.88 1.53
N VAL A 66 7.94 3.33 0.80
CA VAL A 66 9.19 4.05 0.48
C VAL A 66 8.89 5.38 -0.24
N ASP A 67 7.95 5.37 -1.19
CA ASP A 67 7.54 6.58 -1.90
C ASP A 67 6.90 7.62 -0.98
N LEU A 68 6.02 7.20 -0.05
CA LEU A 68 5.43 8.08 0.97
C LEU A 68 6.50 8.73 1.85
N TRP A 69 7.46 7.94 2.33
CA TRP A 69 8.56 8.45 3.18
C TRP A 69 9.49 9.39 2.42
N ARG A 70 9.72 9.14 1.12
CA ARG A 70 10.49 10.06 0.27
C ARG A 70 9.76 11.39 0.10
N ARG A 71 8.44 11.38 -0.12
CA ARG A 71 7.62 12.61 -0.22
C ARG A 71 7.68 13.44 1.05
N ARG A 72 7.51 12.81 2.21
CA ARG A 72 7.59 13.47 3.52
C ARG A 72 8.94 14.13 3.79
N GLN A 73 10.05 13.50 3.38
CA GLN A 73 11.37 14.11 3.52
C GLN A 73 11.51 15.39 2.69
N VAL A 74 10.96 15.42 1.48
CA VAL A 74 10.96 16.63 0.64
C VAL A 74 10.09 17.72 1.26
N GLU A 75 8.89 17.36 1.73
CA GLU A 75 7.98 18.29 2.42
C GLU A 75 8.64 18.87 3.67
N GLN A 76 9.31 18.04 4.48
CA GLN A 76 10.02 18.51 5.67
C GLN A 76 11.18 19.43 5.31
N ALA A 77 12.01 19.07 4.33
CA ALA A 77 13.12 19.92 3.90
C ALA A 77 12.64 21.28 3.37
N TRP A 78 11.47 21.32 2.73
CA TRP A 78 10.83 22.56 2.32
C TRP A 78 10.38 23.40 3.52
N PHE A 79 9.73 22.80 4.52
CA PHE A 79 9.36 23.51 5.74
C PHE A 79 10.57 24.05 6.50
N ASP A 80 11.64 23.27 6.59
CA ASP A 80 12.88 23.68 7.25
C ASP A 80 13.53 24.86 6.52
N ALA A 81 13.51 24.88 5.18
CA ALA A 81 14.03 25.98 4.38
C ALA A 81 13.21 27.28 4.52
N LEU A 82 11.91 27.18 4.77
CA LEU A 82 11.05 28.35 5.03
C LEU A 82 11.17 28.89 6.46
N ALA A 83 11.65 28.07 7.39
CA ALA A 83 11.82 28.44 8.80
C ALA A 83 13.20 29.04 9.12
N ALA A 84 14.15 28.97 8.19
CA ALA A 84 15.51 29.53 8.27
C ALA A 84 15.58 30.99 7.79
#